data_AF-A0A7V8XF81-F1
#
_entry.id   AF-A0A7V8XF81-F1
#
_cell.length_a   1.000
_cell.length_b   1.000
_cell.length_c   1.000
_cell.angle_alpha   90.00
_cell.angle_beta   90.00
_cell.angle_gamma   90.00
#
_symmetry.space_group_name_H-M   'P 1'
#
loop_
_entity.id
_entity.type
_entity.pdbx_description
1 polymer ?
#
loop_
_entity_poly.entity_id
_entity_poly.type
_entity_poly.pdbx_seq_one_letter_code
_entity_poly.pdbx_strand_id
1 'polypeptide(L)'
;DMTRAYATIANDGQRIDGSVTGDRPRVVRTVRFRRDGSVQQNLPVRRPVLSREKAETITAILEQVVESGTGRRADLGLRTAAGKTGTTDDYGDAWFVGYTPELVVAVWVGYPNELRPMETEFGGEPVSGGTLPALIWKAFMTRALADEPPRSFDPAPYLPASTFRVVFRDGRWRRDNGYCPGTRAISYFSDSPPASTATCYANEVSVPVLVGRSVESARVALESVPLSPDVVYVPAEPRTVPGQVIRQQPRGGGFLSANGTVRLFVSAAPNGLIPNLVGSSLPDAREQSRALRLKLRVRYGDGPSGTVLQQSVEAGITARPGLRITLLVGRSSTS
;
A
#
# COMPACT_ATOMS: atom_id res chain seq x y z
N ASP A 1 -18.18 -9.62 13.46
CA ASP A 1 -16.86 -10.29 13.59
C ASP A 1 -15.84 -9.54 14.44
N MET A 2 -15.59 -8.25 14.20
CA MET A 2 -14.61 -7.47 14.97
C MET A 2 -14.79 -7.58 16.50
N THR A 3 -16.01 -7.39 17.01
CA THR A 3 -16.32 -7.53 18.44
C THR A 3 -15.95 -8.91 18.98
N ARG A 4 -16.15 -9.97 18.20
CA ARG A 4 -15.84 -11.36 18.60
C ARG A 4 -14.33 -11.60 18.65
N ALA A 5 -13.58 -11.03 17.71
CA ALA A 5 -12.12 -11.08 17.71
C ALA A 5 -11.55 -10.35 18.93
N TYR A 6 -12.01 -9.13 19.21
CA TYR A 6 -11.58 -8.37 20.39
C TYR A 6 -12.02 -9.02 21.69
N ALA A 7 -13.20 -9.65 21.74
CA ALA A 7 -13.62 -10.44 22.90
C ALA A 7 -12.74 -11.66 23.15
N THR A 8 -12.05 -12.19 22.13
CA THR A 8 -11.04 -13.23 22.34
C THR A 8 -9.83 -12.68 23.07
N ILE A 9 -9.38 -11.47 22.74
CA ILE A 9 -8.27 -10.78 23.42
C ILE A 9 -8.67 -10.43 24.85
N ALA A 10 -9.84 -9.79 25.03
CA ALA A 10 -10.36 -9.34 26.32
C ALA A 10 -10.66 -10.48 27.31
N ASN A 11 -10.71 -11.73 26.84
CA ASN A 11 -10.97 -12.92 27.64
C ASN A 11 -9.77 -13.87 27.57
N ASP A 12 -8.57 -13.32 27.75
CA ASP A 12 -7.29 -14.05 27.93
C ASP A 12 -6.96 -15.03 26.78
N GLY A 13 -7.29 -14.64 25.55
CA GLY A 13 -7.04 -15.45 24.36
C GLY A 13 -8.07 -16.55 24.10
N GLN A 14 -9.15 -16.61 24.90
CA GLN A 14 -10.22 -17.59 24.77
C GLN A 14 -11.39 -17.02 23.97
N ARG A 15 -11.63 -17.57 22.78
CA ARG A 15 -12.83 -17.24 22.00
C ARG A 15 -14.04 -17.92 22.62
N ILE A 16 -15.09 -17.14 22.85
CA ILE A 16 -16.35 -17.62 23.45
C ILE A 16 -17.44 -17.75 22.38
N ASP A 17 -17.91 -18.96 22.20
CA ASP A 17 -18.97 -19.31 21.26
C ASP A 17 -20.18 -19.95 21.98
N GLY A 18 -21.18 -20.40 21.24
CA GLY A 18 -22.37 -21.06 21.79
C GLY A 18 -22.42 -22.56 21.51
N SER A 19 -22.84 -23.38 22.49
CA SER A 19 -23.05 -24.82 22.34
C SER A 19 -24.11 -25.18 21.29
N VAL A 20 -25.03 -24.25 20.98
CA VAL A 20 -26.10 -24.44 19.98
C VAL A 20 -25.72 -23.86 18.62
N THR A 21 -25.05 -22.70 18.61
CA THR A 21 -24.76 -21.95 17.38
C THR A 21 -23.41 -22.31 16.75
N GLY A 22 -22.61 -23.16 17.41
CA GLY A 22 -21.31 -23.59 16.91
C GLY A 22 -20.32 -22.43 16.81
N ASP A 23 -19.64 -22.30 15.68
CA ASP A 23 -18.61 -21.27 15.44
C ASP A 23 -19.18 -19.86 15.14
N ARG A 24 -20.19 -19.42 15.90
CA ARG A 24 -20.89 -18.15 15.73
C ARG A 24 -21.10 -17.41 17.05
N PRO A 25 -21.19 -16.06 17.01
CA PRO A 25 -21.54 -15.26 18.19
C PRO A 25 -22.79 -15.78 18.89
N ARG A 26 -22.74 -15.81 20.23
CA ARG A 26 -23.85 -16.25 21.07
C ARG A 26 -24.85 -15.11 21.27
N VAL A 27 -25.92 -15.11 20.48
CA VAL A 27 -27.01 -14.10 20.56
C VAL A 27 -28.26 -14.59 21.29
N VAL A 28 -28.49 -15.91 21.35
CA VAL A 28 -29.61 -16.54 22.07
C VAL A 28 -29.08 -17.30 23.27
N ARG A 29 -29.65 -17.06 24.46
CA ARG A 29 -29.31 -17.78 25.70
C ARG A 29 -30.04 -19.11 25.84
N THR A 30 -31.31 -19.16 25.45
CA THR A 30 -32.19 -20.31 25.68
C THR A 30 -33.24 -20.42 24.57
N VAL A 31 -33.55 -21.66 24.17
CA VAL A 31 -34.65 -21.99 23.25
C VAL A 31 -35.66 -22.85 24.02
N ARG A 32 -36.94 -22.49 24.00
CA ARG A 32 -38.03 -23.25 24.63
C ARG A 32 -38.94 -23.84 23.55
N PHE A 33 -39.09 -25.15 23.54
CA PHE A 33 -39.92 -25.87 22.57
C PHE A 33 -41.36 -25.95 23.06
N ARG A 34 -42.31 -25.45 22.26
CA ARG A 34 -43.74 -25.44 22.61
C ARG A 34 -44.37 -26.83 22.63
N ARG A 35 -43.85 -27.77 21.84
CA ARG A 35 -44.45 -29.09 21.61
C ARG A 35 -44.33 -29.99 22.84
N ASP A 36 -43.19 -29.98 23.51
CA ASP A 36 -42.86 -30.86 24.62
C ASP A 36 -42.45 -30.09 25.89
N GLY A 37 -42.43 -28.75 25.84
CA GLY A 37 -42.01 -27.91 26.95
C GLY A 37 -40.51 -27.92 27.23
N SER A 38 -39.71 -28.64 26.43
CA SER A 38 -38.28 -28.79 26.65
C SER A 38 -37.54 -27.45 26.48
N VAL A 39 -36.44 -27.30 27.20
CA VAL A 39 -35.62 -26.09 27.22
C VAL A 39 -34.19 -26.45 26.87
N GLN A 40 -33.69 -25.93 25.76
CA GLN A 40 -32.30 -26.06 25.36
C GLN A 40 -31.53 -24.81 25.76
N GLN A 41 -30.47 -25.00 26.54
CA GLN A 41 -29.57 -23.92 26.92
C GLN A 41 -28.42 -23.80 25.92
N ASN A 42 -28.16 -22.58 25.46
CA ASN A 42 -26.97 -22.27 24.70
C ASN A 42 -25.85 -21.88 25.66
N LEU A 43 -25.03 -22.85 26.06
CA LEU A 43 -23.95 -22.64 27.03
C LEU A 43 -22.73 -22.01 26.34
N PRO A 44 -21.96 -21.15 27.04
CA PRO A 44 -20.69 -20.65 26.52
C PRO A 44 -19.69 -21.79 26.31
N VAL A 45 -19.03 -21.83 25.15
CA VAL A 45 -17.96 -22.77 24.83
C VAL A 45 -16.67 -21.98 24.63
N ARG A 46 -15.64 -22.27 25.45
CA ARG A 46 -14.33 -21.62 25.37
C ARG A 46 -13.44 -22.36 24.37
N ARG A 47 -12.75 -21.61 23.51
CA ARG A 47 -11.78 -22.15 22.55
C ARG A 47 -10.47 -21.35 22.65
N PRO A 48 -9.33 -21.96 22.99
CA PRO A 48 -8.05 -21.26 23.06
C PRO A 48 -7.59 -20.87 21.65
N VAL A 49 -7.34 -19.58 21.43
CA VAL A 49 -6.83 -19.03 20.15
C VAL A 49 -5.48 -18.34 20.35
N LEU A 50 -5.30 -17.68 21.49
CA LEU A 50 -4.03 -17.07 21.93
C LEU A 50 -3.68 -17.60 23.31
N SER A 51 -2.40 -17.57 23.67
CA SER A 51 -2.01 -17.77 25.07
C SER A 51 -2.41 -16.53 25.89
N ARG A 52 -2.60 -16.72 27.20
CA ARG A 52 -2.99 -15.65 28.12
C ARG A 52 -1.98 -14.50 28.10
N GLU A 53 -0.69 -14.83 28.15
CA GLU A 53 0.41 -13.86 28.19
C GLU A 53 0.43 -12.97 26.94
N LYS A 54 0.13 -13.56 25.78
CA LYS A 54 0.00 -12.82 24.52
C LYS A 54 -1.22 -11.90 24.55
N ALA A 55 -2.36 -12.37 25.06
CA ALA A 55 -3.57 -11.56 25.16
C ALA A 55 -3.41 -10.37 26.13
N GLU A 56 -2.77 -10.58 27.29
CA GLU A 56 -2.45 -9.53 28.27
C GLU A 56 -1.47 -8.51 27.69
N THR A 57 -0.45 -8.96 26.95
CA THR A 57 0.50 -8.07 26.27
C THR A 57 -0.18 -7.23 25.19
N ILE A 58 -1.05 -7.84 24.39
CA ILE A 58 -1.85 -7.10 23.40
C ILE A 58 -2.72 -6.07 24.11
N THR A 59 -3.36 -6.43 25.22
CA THR A 59 -4.16 -5.50 26.03
C THR A 59 -3.33 -4.32 26.51
N ALA A 60 -2.15 -4.54 27.11
CA ALA A 60 -1.28 -3.45 27.55
C ALA A 60 -0.84 -2.52 26.40
N ILE A 61 -0.58 -3.06 25.20
CA ILE A 61 -0.28 -2.24 24.01
C ILE A 61 -1.51 -1.43 23.58
N LEU A 62 -2.72 -2.02 23.67
CA LEU A 62 -3.96 -1.37 23.28
C LEU A 62 -4.47 -0.35 24.31
N GLU A 63 -4.10 -0.48 25.59
CA GLU A 63 -4.31 0.56 26.61
C GLU A 63 -3.57 1.85 26.22
N GLN A 64 -2.32 1.74 25.75
CA GLN A 64 -1.54 2.90 25.31
C GLN A 64 -2.19 3.69 24.15
N VAL A 65 -2.96 3.02 23.29
CA VAL A 65 -3.72 3.71 22.23
C VAL A 65 -4.76 4.66 22.81
N VAL A 66 -5.37 4.30 23.94
CA VAL A 66 -6.38 5.10 24.63
C VAL A 66 -5.73 6.10 25.57
N GLU A 67 -4.65 5.76 26.27
CA GLU A 67 -4.00 6.67 27.22
C GLU A 67 -3.28 7.83 26.53
N SER A 68 -2.52 7.52 25.47
CA SER A 68 -1.59 8.47 24.84
C SER A 68 -1.63 8.48 23.31
N GLY A 69 -2.34 7.54 22.69
CA GLY A 69 -2.37 7.37 21.24
C GLY A 69 -3.58 7.98 20.52
N THR A 70 -3.86 7.42 19.34
CA THR A 70 -4.93 7.87 18.44
C THR A 70 -6.34 7.65 18.98
N GLY A 71 -6.51 6.82 20.01
CA GLY A 71 -7.78 6.49 20.64
C GLY A 71 -8.11 7.37 21.85
N ARG A 72 -7.36 8.43 22.14
CA ARG A 72 -7.47 9.22 23.38
C ARG A 72 -8.88 9.70 23.74
N ARG A 73 -9.73 9.97 22.75
CA ARG A 73 -11.12 10.38 22.99
C ARG A 73 -12.01 9.26 23.56
N ALA A 74 -11.55 8.01 23.54
CA ALA A 74 -12.22 6.86 24.14
C ALA A 74 -11.92 6.68 25.64
N ASP A 75 -11.01 7.47 26.23
CA ASP A 75 -10.64 7.36 27.65
C ASP A 75 -11.85 7.49 28.59
N LEU A 76 -11.98 6.54 29.53
CA LEU A 76 -13.08 6.46 30.51
C LEU A 76 -12.69 7.02 31.88
N GLY A 77 -11.50 7.61 32.03
CA GLY A 77 -11.03 8.19 33.29
C GLY A 77 -10.55 7.11 34.26
N LEU A 78 -11.31 6.83 35.33
CA LEU A 78 -10.89 5.88 36.37
C LEU A 78 -10.98 4.41 35.95
N ARG A 79 -11.65 4.09 34.83
CA ARG A 79 -11.76 2.73 34.31
C ARG A 79 -10.76 2.54 33.18
N THR A 80 -9.93 1.51 33.25
CA THR A 80 -9.00 1.20 32.17
C THR A 80 -9.77 0.77 30.92
N ALA A 81 -9.24 1.15 29.76
CA ALA A 81 -9.82 0.81 28.47
C ALA A 81 -8.72 0.51 27.47
N ALA A 82 -8.91 -0.55 26.69
CA ALA A 82 -8.02 -0.95 25.62
C ALA A 82 -8.77 -0.87 24.30
N GLY A 83 -8.13 -0.40 23.23
CA GLY A 83 -8.81 -0.34 21.94
C GLY A 83 -7.94 0.11 20.79
N LYS A 84 -8.51 0.10 19.59
CA LYS A 84 -7.81 0.54 18.39
C LYS A 84 -8.73 1.29 17.44
N THR A 85 -8.17 2.35 16.89
CA THR A 85 -8.71 3.11 15.77
C THR A 85 -8.50 2.37 14.44
N GLY A 86 -9.49 2.41 13.56
CA GLY A 86 -9.39 2.04 12.16
C GLY A 86 -9.99 3.13 11.28
N THR A 87 -9.34 3.42 10.15
CA THR A 87 -9.85 4.35 9.13
C THR A 87 -9.46 3.76 7.78
N THR A 88 -10.42 3.60 6.87
CA THR A 88 -10.13 3.15 5.50
C THR A 88 -9.57 4.30 4.66
N ASP A 89 -9.07 3.99 3.47
CA ASP A 89 -8.63 5.00 2.51
C ASP A 89 -9.75 6.00 2.22
N ASP A 90 -9.38 7.25 1.92
CA ASP A 90 -10.30 8.37 1.62
C ASP A 90 -11.36 8.67 2.70
N TYR A 91 -11.14 8.24 3.95
CA TYR A 91 -12.08 8.47 5.07
C TYR A 91 -13.50 7.93 4.82
N GLY A 92 -13.64 6.86 4.04
CA GLY A 92 -14.94 6.27 3.74
C GLY A 92 -15.57 5.50 4.91
N ASP A 93 -14.74 4.89 5.75
CA ASP A 93 -15.16 4.17 6.95
C ASP A 93 -14.25 4.49 8.14
N ALA A 94 -14.87 4.77 9.28
CA ALA A 94 -14.17 5.02 10.53
C ALA A 94 -14.64 4.06 11.62
N TRP A 95 -13.68 3.45 12.32
CA TRP A 95 -13.92 2.44 13.34
C TRP A 95 -13.21 2.76 14.64
N PHE A 96 -13.86 2.45 15.75
CA PHE A 96 -13.19 2.25 17.02
C PHE A 96 -13.70 0.95 17.63
N VAL A 97 -12.79 0.02 17.88
CA VAL A 97 -13.10 -1.22 18.59
C VAL A 97 -12.30 -1.21 19.89
N GLY A 98 -13.02 -1.28 21.00
CA GLY A 98 -12.42 -1.19 22.32
C GLY A 98 -13.16 -2.03 23.34
N TYR A 99 -12.52 -2.24 24.48
CA TYR A 99 -13.03 -3.03 25.57
C TYR A 99 -12.52 -2.55 26.92
N THR A 100 -13.25 -2.93 27.95
CA THR A 100 -12.84 -2.96 29.36
C THR A 100 -12.84 -4.43 29.82
N PRO A 101 -12.43 -4.75 31.06
CA PRO A 101 -12.58 -6.12 31.58
C PRO A 101 -14.03 -6.64 31.57
N GLU A 102 -15.04 -5.76 31.51
CA GLU A 102 -16.47 -6.09 31.50
C GLU A 102 -17.03 -6.33 30.11
N LEU A 103 -16.67 -5.48 29.15
CA LEU A 103 -17.46 -5.33 27.93
C LEU A 103 -16.59 -4.93 26.74
N VAL A 104 -16.93 -5.49 25.58
CA VAL A 104 -16.29 -5.24 24.29
C VAL A 104 -17.30 -4.61 23.36
N VAL A 105 -16.93 -3.51 22.70
CA VAL A 105 -17.80 -2.78 21.79
C VAL A 105 -17.03 -2.39 20.54
N ALA A 106 -17.65 -2.59 19.38
CA ALA A 106 -17.17 -2.08 18.10
C ALA A 106 -18.14 -0.99 17.63
N VAL A 107 -17.61 0.17 17.29
CA VAL A 107 -18.36 1.27 16.69
C VAL A 107 -17.82 1.51 15.29
N TRP A 108 -18.73 1.60 14.33
CA TRP A 108 -18.48 2.02 12.97
C TRP A 108 -19.29 3.27 12.66
N VAL A 109 -18.68 4.17 11.91
CA VAL A 109 -19.31 5.33 11.32
C VAL A 109 -18.93 5.34 9.84
N GLY A 110 -19.94 5.49 8.98
CA GLY A 110 -19.80 5.51 7.53
C GLY A 110 -21.17 5.49 6.86
N TYR A 111 -21.17 5.42 5.52
CA TYR A 111 -22.40 5.35 4.73
C TYR A 111 -22.72 3.91 4.36
N PRO A 112 -23.89 3.37 4.73
CA PRO A 112 -24.16 1.94 4.64
C PRO A 112 -24.30 1.42 3.20
N ASN A 113 -24.64 2.29 2.26
CA ASN A 113 -24.99 1.92 0.89
C ASN A 113 -23.98 2.41 -0.16
N GLU A 114 -23.00 3.22 0.23
CA GLU A 114 -22.01 3.80 -0.68
C GLU A 114 -20.73 4.16 0.07
N LEU A 115 -19.58 4.06 -0.59
CA LEU A 115 -18.33 4.57 -0.05
C LEU A 115 -18.26 6.07 -0.34
N ARG A 116 -18.59 6.88 0.66
CA ARG A 116 -18.54 8.33 0.58
C ARG A 116 -17.53 8.89 1.60
N PRO A 117 -16.52 9.65 1.16
CA PRO A 117 -15.57 10.31 2.06
C PRO A 117 -16.27 11.17 3.11
N MET A 118 -15.86 11.02 4.37
CA MET A 118 -16.33 11.85 5.48
C MET A 118 -15.26 12.89 5.86
N GLU A 119 -14.98 13.86 4.98
CA GLU A 119 -13.87 14.82 5.14
C GLU A 119 -14.18 16.00 6.07
N THR A 120 -15.46 16.27 6.39
CA THR A 120 -15.85 17.49 7.14
C THR A 120 -16.89 17.23 8.24
N GLU A 121 -17.40 16.01 8.34
CA GLU A 121 -18.51 15.61 9.20
C GLU A 121 -18.16 15.61 10.70
N PHE A 122 -16.89 15.82 11.06
CA PHE A 122 -16.45 16.05 12.44
C PHE A 122 -16.09 17.53 12.66
N GLY A 123 -17.11 18.40 12.65
CA GLY A 123 -16.90 19.82 12.95
C GLY A 123 -16.00 20.56 11.96
N GLY A 124 -16.01 20.15 10.68
CA GLY A 124 -15.13 20.67 9.63
C GLY A 124 -13.86 19.85 9.41
N GLU A 125 -13.62 18.80 10.21
CA GLU A 125 -12.48 17.88 10.05
C GLU A 125 -12.90 16.49 9.54
N PRO A 126 -11.97 15.70 9.00
CA PRO A 126 -12.24 14.33 8.58
C PRO A 126 -12.61 13.40 9.73
N VAL A 127 -13.57 12.51 9.48
CA VAL A 127 -13.96 11.45 10.39
C VAL A 127 -12.94 10.32 10.30
N SER A 128 -12.19 10.13 11.38
CA SER A 128 -11.30 8.99 11.59
C SER A 128 -11.69 8.18 12.82
N GLY A 129 -11.10 7.01 13.02
CA GLY A 129 -11.42 6.15 14.18
C GLY A 129 -11.36 6.85 15.54
N GLY A 130 -10.48 7.85 15.71
CA GLY A 130 -10.32 8.62 16.96
C GLY A 130 -11.29 9.80 17.13
N THR A 131 -12.23 9.99 16.21
CA THR A 131 -13.21 11.10 16.20
C THR A 131 -14.60 10.60 16.65
N LEU A 132 -15.61 10.62 15.77
CA LEU A 132 -16.96 10.15 16.06
C LEU A 132 -16.99 8.72 16.62
N PRO A 133 -16.28 7.71 16.06
CA PRO A 133 -16.37 6.34 16.57
C PRO A 133 -15.90 6.21 18.03
N ALA A 134 -14.73 6.79 18.37
CA ALA A 134 -14.21 6.77 19.73
C ALA A 134 -15.11 7.51 20.73
N LEU A 135 -15.71 8.64 20.33
CA LEU A 135 -16.64 9.40 21.17
C LEU A 135 -17.97 8.66 21.40
N ILE A 136 -18.53 8.05 20.36
CA ILE A 136 -19.73 7.21 20.46
C ILE A 136 -19.44 6.01 21.37
N TRP A 137 -18.28 5.36 21.19
CA TRP A 137 -17.86 4.24 22.04
C TRP A 137 -17.78 4.66 23.51
N LYS A 138 -17.13 5.79 23.80
CA LYS A 138 -17.04 6.35 25.15
C LYS A 138 -18.42 6.61 25.75
N ALA A 139 -19.28 7.32 25.03
CA ALA A 139 -20.63 7.64 25.49
C ALA A 139 -21.44 6.38 25.81
N PHE A 140 -21.35 5.36 24.96
CA PHE A 140 -22.00 4.07 25.20
C PHE A 140 -21.42 3.37 26.44
N MET A 141 -20.09 3.23 26.53
CA MET A 141 -19.44 2.50 27.62
C MET A 141 -19.64 3.17 28.97
N THR A 142 -19.56 4.51 29.04
CA THR A 142 -19.86 5.28 30.25
C THR A 142 -21.27 4.99 30.77
N ARG A 143 -22.25 4.87 29.88
CA ARG A 143 -23.63 4.56 30.29
C ARG A 143 -23.84 3.08 30.60
N ALA A 144 -23.26 2.20 29.79
CA ALA A 144 -23.43 0.75 29.94
C ALA A 144 -22.78 0.20 31.22
N LEU A 145 -21.73 0.86 31.72
CA LEU A 145 -20.97 0.44 32.90
C LEU A 145 -21.12 1.40 34.09
N ALA A 146 -22.18 2.22 34.10
CA ALA A 146 -22.39 3.23 35.15
C ALA A 146 -22.58 2.60 36.54
N ASP A 147 -23.24 1.44 36.59
CA ASP A 147 -23.55 0.71 37.84
C ASP A 147 -22.51 -0.37 38.19
N GLU A 148 -21.48 -0.54 37.35
CA GLU A 148 -20.41 -1.52 37.57
C GLU A 148 -19.21 -0.84 38.24
N PRO A 149 -18.54 -1.44 39.23
CA PRO A 149 -17.31 -0.90 39.77
C PRO A 149 -16.21 -0.83 38.68
N PRO A 150 -15.36 0.22 38.65
CA PRO A 150 -14.18 0.25 37.78
C PRO A 150 -13.26 -0.94 38.04
N ARG A 151 -12.96 -1.72 37.00
CA ARG A 151 -11.91 -2.75 37.04
C ARG A 151 -10.74 -2.35 36.15
N SER A 152 -9.58 -2.89 36.50
CA SER A 152 -8.36 -2.80 35.70
C SER A 152 -8.10 -4.13 34.99
N PHE A 153 -7.32 -4.09 33.91
CA PHE A 153 -6.80 -5.31 33.31
C PHE A 153 -5.74 -5.94 34.20
N ASP A 154 -5.55 -7.25 34.04
CA ASP A 154 -4.38 -7.92 34.60
C ASP A 154 -3.12 -7.31 33.98
N PRO A 155 -2.07 -7.04 34.78
CA PRO A 155 -0.85 -6.48 34.26
C PRO A 155 -0.21 -7.45 33.26
N ALA A 156 0.29 -6.93 32.14
CA ALA A 156 1.04 -7.75 31.22
C ALA A 156 2.22 -8.42 31.95
N PRO A 157 2.47 -9.72 31.71
CA PRO A 157 3.61 -10.39 32.31
C PRO A 157 4.89 -9.70 31.81
N TYR A 158 5.93 -9.74 32.63
CA TYR A 158 7.25 -9.31 32.18
C TYR A 158 7.70 -10.25 31.06
N LEU A 159 7.59 -9.77 29.83
CA LEU A 159 8.10 -10.46 28.67
C LEU A 159 9.53 -9.96 28.42
N PRO A 160 10.56 -10.80 28.59
CA PRO A 160 11.92 -10.40 28.28
C PRO A 160 11.99 -10.04 26.79
N ALA A 161 12.18 -8.76 26.51
CA ALA A 161 12.31 -8.29 25.14
C ALA A 161 13.76 -8.47 24.69
N SER A 162 13.94 -9.23 23.62
CA SER A 162 15.22 -9.30 22.92
C SER A 162 15.17 -8.43 21.68
N THR A 163 16.05 -7.44 21.60
CA THR A 163 16.14 -6.57 20.42
C THR A 163 17.13 -7.17 19.43
N PHE A 164 16.65 -7.48 18.23
CA PHE A 164 17.49 -7.98 17.14
C PHE A 164 17.57 -6.94 16.04
N ARG A 165 18.76 -6.77 15.47
CA ARG A 165 18.91 -6.12 14.17
C ARG A 165 18.43 -7.10 13.11
N VAL A 166 17.46 -6.68 12.31
CA VAL A 166 16.86 -7.49 11.27
C VAL A 166 16.82 -6.73 9.94
N VAL A 167 16.80 -7.49 8.86
CA VAL A 167 16.70 -6.97 7.49
C VAL A 167 15.66 -7.79 6.73
N PHE A 168 14.94 -7.15 5.81
CA PHE A 168 14.04 -7.85 4.90
C PHE A 168 14.82 -8.30 3.66
N ARG A 169 14.89 -9.62 3.44
CA ARG A 169 15.59 -10.27 2.32
C ARG A 169 14.80 -11.50 1.87
N ASP A 170 14.70 -11.72 0.56
CA ASP A 170 13.97 -12.85 -0.04
C ASP A 170 12.51 -12.99 0.44
N GLY A 171 11.81 -11.87 0.64
CA GLY A 171 10.40 -11.87 1.05
C GLY A 171 10.15 -12.16 2.53
N ARG A 172 11.19 -12.19 3.38
CA ARG A 172 11.05 -12.42 4.83
C ARG A 172 12.01 -11.58 5.66
N TRP A 173 11.65 -11.34 6.92
CA TRP A 173 12.56 -10.79 7.91
C TRP A 173 13.59 -11.83 8.32
N ARG A 174 14.85 -11.42 8.39
CA ARG A 174 15.99 -12.25 8.81
C ARG A 174 16.88 -11.45 9.76
N ARG A 175 17.64 -12.12 10.61
CA ARG A 175 18.63 -11.45 11.47
C ARG A 175 19.76 -10.87 10.63
N ASP A 176 20.26 -9.72 11.04
CA ASP A 176 21.45 -9.11 10.49
C ASP A 176 22.68 -9.98 10.78
N ASN A 177 23.55 -10.17 9.78
CA ASN A 177 24.86 -10.81 9.96
C ASN A 177 25.97 -9.80 10.30
N GLY A 178 25.64 -8.53 10.49
CA GLY A 178 26.56 -7.42 10.75
C GLY A 178 26.92 -6.60 9.50
N TYR A 179 26.55 -7.07 8.32
CA TYR A 179 26.87 -6.42 7.04
C TYR A 179 25.63 -5.93 6.29
N CYS A 180 24.43 -6.18 6.79
CA CYS A 180 23.22 -5.86 6.04
C CYS A 180 22.92 -4.35 6.07
N PRO A 181 22.90 -3.67 4.90
CA PRO A 181 22.41 -2.30 4.83
C PRO A 181 20.88 -2.26 5.03
N GLY A 182 20.39 -1.15 5.59
CA GLY A 182 18.96 -0.92 5.80
C GLY A 182 18.34 -1.76 6.93
N THR A 183 19.15 -2.17 7.91
CA THR A 183 18.69 -2.93 9.07
C THR A 183 17.83 -2.10 10.02
N ARG A 184 16.91 -2.78 10.70
CA ARG A 184 16.03 -2.20 11.73
C ARG A 184 16.24 -2.95 13.05
N ALA A 185 16.26 -2.21 14.15
CA ALA A 185 16.17 -2.80 15.48
C ALA A 185 14.69 -3.10 15.77
N ILE A 186 14.34 -4.38 15.94
CA ILE A 186 13.00 -4.80 16.31
C ILE A 186 13.09 -5.55 17.64
N SER A 187 12.31 -5.11 18.62
CA SER A 187 12.16 -5.78 19.90
C SER A 187 11.14 -6.90 19.76
N TYR A 188 11.54 -8.12 20.12
CA TYR A 188 10.68 -9.29 20.15
C TYR A 188 10.36 -9.61 21.60
N PHE A 189 9.09 -9.50 21.97
CA PHE A 189 8.57 -9.80 23.32
C PHE A 189 8.31 -11.31 23.53
N SER A 190 8.81 -12.17 22.64
CA SER A 190 8.69 -13.64 22.76
C SER A 190 9.79 -14.34 21.95
N ASP A 191 9.99 -15.64 22.18
CA ASP A 191 11.03 -16.51 21.61
C ASP A 191 10.95 -16.73 20.08
N SER A 192 10.26 -15.86 19.35
CA SER A 192 10.11 -15.97 17.88
C SER A 192 10.78 -14.84 17.08
N PRO A 193 12.01 -14.38 17.40
CA PRO A 193 12.78 -13.60 16.44
C PRO A 193 13.06 -14.43 15.18
N PRO A 194 13.34 -13.82 14.02
CA PRO A 194 13.67 -14.55 12.81
C PRO A 194 14.74 -15.61 13.08
N ALA A 195 14.45 -16.87 12.75
CA ALA A 195 15.37 -17.98 13.04
C ALA A 195 16.61 -17.98 12.13
N SER A 196 16.50 -17.36 10.95
CA SER A 196 17.58 -17.33 9.96
C SER A 196 18.26 -15.97 9.92
N THR A 197 19.57 -16.01 9.69
CA THR A 197 20.39 -14.84 9.39
C THR A 197 20.38 -14.56 7.89
N ALA A 198 20.42 -13.28 7.51
CA ALA A 198 20.60 -12.87 6.12
C ALA A 198 22.04 -13.07 5.68
N THR A 199 22.22 -13.37 4.38
CA THR A 199 23.52 -13.41 3.73
C THR A 199 23.75 -12.06 3.08
N CYS A 200 24.29 -11.11 3.84
CA CYS A 200 24.68 -9.80 3.32
C CYS A 200 26.20 -9.66 3.26
N TYR A 201 26.68 -8.82 2.36
CA TYR A 201 28.12 -8.56 2.19
C TYR A 201 28.49 -7.13 2.57
N ALA A 202 29.68 -6.94 3.15
CA ALA A 202 30.17 -5.65 3.62
C ALA A 202 30.21 -4.57 2.53
N ASN A 203 30.34 -4.99 1.27
CA ASN A 203 30.39 -4.12 0.11
C ASN A 203 29.03 -3.97 -0.61
N GLU A 204 27.90 -4.30 0.03
CA GLU A 204 26.59 -4.09 -0.58
C GLU A 204 26.27 -2.60 -0.77
N VAL A 205 25.69 -2.28 -1.92
CA VAL A 205 25.20 -0.96 -2.29
C VAL A 205 23.74 -1.03 -2.75
N SER A 206 23.01 0.05 -2.58
CA SER A 206 21.60 0.12 -2.97
C SER A 206 21.46 0.16 -4.50
N VAL A 207 20.56 -0.66 -5.04
CA VAL A 207 20.23 -0.66 -6.46
C VAL A 207 19.23 0.47 -6.72
N PRO A 208 19.59 1.52 -7.49
CA PRO A 208 18.68 2.63 -7.78
C PRO A 208 17.50 2.19 -8.66
N VAL A 209 16.41 2.95 -8.61
CA VAL A 209 15.28 2.82 -9.54
C VAL A 209 15.60 3.64 -10.79
N LEU A 210 15.77 2.94 -11.91
CA LEU A 210 16.26 3.47 -13.19
C LEU A 210 15.21 3.38 -14.30
N VAL A 211 14.16 2.59 -14.13
CA VAL A 211 13.06 2.49 -15.09
C VAL A 211 12.45 3.87 -15.33
N GLY A 212 12.27 4.25 -16.60
CA GLY A 212 11.79 5.56 -17.05
C GLY A 212 12.88 6.62 -17.24
N ARG A 213 14.12 6.39 -16.77
CA ARG A 213 15.25 7.31 -17.04
C ARG A 213 15.83 7.09 -18.43
N SER A 214 16.55 8.09 -18.95
CA SER A 214 17.41 7.90 -20.12
C SER A 214 18.56 6.95 -19.80
N VAL A 215 19.09 6.25 -20.79
CA VAL A 215 20.23 5.34 -20.63
C VAL A 215 21.47 6.07 -20.11
N GLU A 216 21.70 7.31 -20.53
CA GLU A 216 22.80 8.15 -20.06
C GLU A 216 22.63 8.49 -18.57
N SER A 217 21.44 8.94 -18.17
CA SER A 217 21.14 9.22 -16.75
C SER A 217 21.23 7.96 -15.90
N ALA A 218 20.80 6.82 -16.44
CA ALA A 218 20.85 5.54 -15.74
C ALA A 218 22.29 5.04 -15.54
N ARG A 219 23.18 5.22 -16.54
CA ARG A 219 24.61 4.91 -16.40
C ARG A 219 25.27 5.74 -15.33
N VAL A 220 25.08 7.06 -15.35
CA VAL A 220 25.62 7.97 -14.33
C VAL A 220 25.11 7.59 -12.94
N ALA A 221 23.82 7.24 -12.81
CA ALA A 221 23.26 6.80 -11.55
C ALA A 221 23.91 5.51 -11.04
N LEU A 222 24.20 4.54 -11.92
CA LEU A 222 24.91 3.31 -11.54
C LEU A 222 26.39 3.54 -11.25
N GLU A 223 27.06 4.45 -11.95
CA GLU A 223 28.46 4.77 -11.67
C GLU A 223 28.62 5.52 -10.33
N SER A 224 27.59 6.28 -9.92
CA SER A 224 27.57 6.97 -8.62
C SER A 224 27.47 6.01 -7.42
N VAL A 225 27.05 4.77 -7.63
CA VAL A 225 27.00 3.71 -6.62
C VAL A 225 27.66 2.47 -7.19
N PRO A 226 28.88 2.07 -6.80
CA PRO A 226 29.79 1.21 -7.58
C PRO A 226 29.11 -0.05 -8.15
N LEU A 227 28.43 0.08 -9.29
CA LEU A 227 27.59 -0.92 -9.94
C LEU A 227 27.81 -0.78 -11.44
N SER A 228 27.83 -1.92 -12.12
CA SER A 228 28.17 -1.99 -13.54
C SER A 228 26.89 -2.06 -14.38
N PRO A 229 26.68 -1.18 -15.37
CA PRO A 229 25.56 -1.28 -16.30
C PRO A 229 25.81 -2.35 -17.37
N ASP A 230 24.85 -3.28 -17.56
CA ASP A 230 24.76 -4.18 -18.71
C ASP A 230 23.58 -3.76 -19.59
N VAL A 231 23.84 -3.10 -20.72
CA VAL A 231 22.77 -2.49 -21.52
C VAL A 231 22.36 -3.40 -22.68
N VAL A 232 21.09 -3.76 -22.69
CA VAL A 232 20.45 -4.56 -23.74
C VAL A 232 19.41 -3.70 -24.44
N TYR A 233 19.62 -3.42 -25.72
CA TYR A 233 18.68 -2.68 -26.54
C TYR A 233 17.52 -3.58 -26.99
N VAL A 234 16.30 -3.14 -26.75
CA VAL A 234 15.07 -3.83 -27.12
C VAL A 234 14.30 -2.97 -28.12
N PRO A 235 13.87 -3.50 -29.28
CA PRO A 235 13.08 -2.75 -30.25
C PRO A 235 11.87 -2.10 -29.58
N ALA A 236 11.75 -0.78 -29.70
CA ALA A 236 10.70 -0.03 -29.05
C ALA A 236 9.37 -0.16 -29.81
N GLU A 237 8.26 -0.12 -29.08
CA GLU A 237 6.93 -0.08 -29.69
C GLU A 237 6.70 1.26 -30.42
N PRO A 238 5.85 1.30 -31.45
CA PRO A 238 5.55 2.55 -32.16
C PRO A 238 5.06 3.64 -31.21
N ARG A 239 5.55 4.87 -31.38
CA ARG A 239 5.22 6.05 -30.54
C ARG A 239 5.78 6.04 -29.13
N THR A 240 6.84 5.27 -28.87
CA THR A 240 7.60 5.37 -27.63
C THR A 240 8.87 6.20 -27.83
N VAL A 241 9.32 6.85 -26.74
CA VAL A 241 10.60 7.57 -26.70
C VAL A 241 11.73 6.53 -26.60
N PRO A 242 12.63 6.47 -27.58
CA PRO A 242 13.79 5.58 -27.51
C PRO A 242 14.85 6.11 -26.53
N GLY A 243 15.80 5.26 -26.16
CA GLY A 243 16.87 5.61 -25.22
C GLY A 243 16.44 5.59 -23.76
N GLN A 244 15.23 5.12 -23.45
CA GLN A 244 14.73 5.01 -22.07
C GLN A 244 14.85 3.59 -21.53
N VAL A 245 15.17 3.47 -20.24
CA VAL A 245 15.15 2.19 -19.55
C VAL A 245 13.71 1.75 -19.36
N ILE A 246 13.27 0.74 -20.11
CA ILE A 246 11.92 0.17 -20.00
C ILE A 246 11.82 -0.89 -18.90
N ARG A 247 12.96 -1.52 -18.59
CA ARG A 247 13.06 -2.55 -17.54
C ARG A 247 14.50 -2.60 -17.03
N GLN A 248 14.66 -2.93 -15.76
CA GLN A 248 15.97 -3.23 -15.18
C GLN A 248 15.95 -4.57 -14.44
N GLN A 249 17.11 -5.20 -14.30
CA GLN A 249 17.30 -6.39 -13.49
C GLN A 249 18.64 -6.34 -12.73
N PRO A 250 18.66 -6.51 -11.41
CA PRO A 250 17.50 -6.64 -10.50
C PRO A 250 16.66 -5.36 -10.44
N ARG A 251 15.44 -5.47 -9.89
CA ARG A 251 14.56 -4.30 -9.65
C ARG A 251 15.20 -3.33 -8.65
N GLY A 252 14.91 -2.04 -8.79
CA GLY A 252 15.39 -1.03 -7.86
C GLY A 252 14.81 -1.19 -6.45
N GLY A 253 15.50 -0.62 -5.46
CA GLY A 253 15.19 -0.75 -4.04
C GLY A 253 15.80 -1.97 -3.34
N GLY A 254 16.47 -2.85 -4.10
CA GLY A 254 17.27 -3.95 -3.58
C GLY A 254 18.71 -3.56 -3.27
N PHE A 255 19.55 -4.57 -3.06
CA PHE A 255 20.98 -4.41 -2.82
C PHE A 255 21.79 -5.39 -3.68
N LEU A 256 22.98 -4.98 -4.09
CA LEU A 256 23.98 -5.80 -4.77
C LEU A 256 25.34 -5.51 -4.17
N SER A 257 26.26 -6.47 -4.20
CA SER A 257 27.67 -6.20 -3.94
C SER A 257 28.22 -5.17 -4.92
N ALA A 258 29.17 -4.36 -4.47
CA ALA A 258 29.92 -3.44 -5.32
C ALA A 258 30.51 -4.19 -6.54
N ASN A 259 30.50 -3.51 -7.69
CA ASN A 259 30.78 -4.02 -9.02
C ASN A 259 29.74 -5.01 -9.57
N GLY A 260 28.65 -5.25 -8.83
CA GLY A 260 27.51 -6.04 -9.28
C GLY A 260 26.87 -5.44 -10.53
N THR A 261 26.36 -6.31 -11.39
CA THR A 261 25.81 -5.89 -12.69
C THR A 261 24.31 -5.63 -12.59
N VAL A 262 23.89 -4.47 -13.10
CA VAL A 262 22.47 -4.15 -13.33
C VAL A 262 22.21 -4.16 -14.83
N ARG A 263 21.40 -5.11 -15.29
CA ARG A 263 20.97 -5.20 -16.67
C ARG A 263 19.87 -4.19 -16.95
N LEU A 264 20.09 -3.29 -17.89
CA LEU A 264 19.14 -2.29 -18.36
C LEU A 264 18.60 -2.71 -19.72
N PHE A 265 17.28 -2.84 -19.82
CA PHE A 265 16.60 -3.01 -21.09
C PHE A 265 16.19 -1.63 -21.58
N VAL A 266 16.75 -1.19 -22.69
CA VAL A 266 16.60 0.17 -23.20
C VAL A 266 15.80 0.15 -24.50
N SER A 267 14.79 1.02 -24.62
CA SER A 267 14.02 1.18 -25.85
C SER A 267 14.93 1.62 -27.00
N ALA A 268 14.90 0.89 -28.12
CA ALA A 268 15.72 1.18 -29.29
C ALA A 268 14.85 1.57 -30.49
N ALA A 269 15.31 2.54 -31.29
CA ALA A 269 14.68 2.94 -32.54
C ALA A 269 15.50 2.44 -33.75
N PRO A 270 15.44 1.13 -34.08
CA PRO A 270 16.30 0.54 -35.11
C PRO A 270 16.06 1.14 -36.51
N ASN A 271 14.91 1.75 -36.75
CA ASN A 271 14.58 2.39 -38.03
C ASN A 271 14.67 3.92 -37.99
N GLY A 272 15.33 4.50 -36.97
CA GLY A 272 15.46 5.94 -36.81
C GLY A 272 14.27 6.61 -36.11
N LEU A 273 14.38 7.94 -35.97
CA LEU A 273 13.38 8.78 -35.30
C LEU A 273 12.53 9.53 -36.32
N ILE A 274 11.28 9.82 -35.98
CA ILE A 274 10.43 10.68 -36.80
C ILE A 274 11.04 12.09 -36.79
N PRO A 275 11.34 12.69 -37.96
CA PRO A 275 11.90 14.03 -38.05
C PRO A 275 10.87 15.09 -37.65
N ASN A 276 11.36 16.28 -37.28
CA ASN A 276 10.51 17.46 -37.21
C ASN A 276 10.32 18.01 -38.63
N LEU A 277 9.14 17.80 -39.18
CA LEU A 277 8.73 18.21 -40.52
C LEU A 277 8.04 19.57 -40.52
N VAL A 278 7.61 20.08 -39.35
CA VAL A 278 6.94 21.38 -39.25
C VAL A 278 7.91 22.50 -39.69
N GLY A 279 7.44 23.40 -40.55
CA GLY A 279 8.23 24.47 -41.15
C GLY A 279 9.03 24.08 -42.40
N SER A 280 9.15 22.79 -42.72
CA SER A 280 9.81 22.33 -43.95
C SER A 280 8.94 22.49 -45.20
N SER A 281 9.57 22.51 -46.37
CA SER A 281 8.84 22.47 -47.65
C SER A 281 8.26 21.07 -47.90
N LEU A 282 7.13 20.98 -48.61
CA LEU A 282 6.54 19.68 -48.95
C LEU A 282 7.50 18.74 -49.71
N PRO A 283 8.36 19.21 -50.64
CA PRO A 283 9.43 18.40 -51.23
C PRO A 283 10.39 17.81 -50.17
N ASP A 284 10.93 18.63 -49.27
CA ASP A 284 11.88 18.18 -48.25
C ASP A 284 11.22 17.18 -47.29
N ALA A 285 9.97 17.47 -46.90
CA ALA A 285 9.21 16.58 -46.02
C ALA A 285 8.98 15.20 -46.64
N ARG A 286 8.79 15.14 -47.97
CA ARG A 286 8.66 13.88 -48.72
C ARG A 286 9.96 13.12 -48.77
N GLU A 287 11.09 13.80 -48.97
CA GLU A 287 12.41 13.18 -49.00
C GLU A 287 12.76 12.57 -47.65
N GLN A 288 12.67 13.34 -46.57
CA GLN A 288 12.94 12.86 -45.20
C GLN A 288 12.03 11.69 -44.81
N SER A 289 10.77 11.73 -45.21
CA SER A 289 9.82 10.64 -44.96
C SER A 289 10.13 9.38 -45.78
N ARG A 290 10.64 9.51 -47.02
CA ARG A 290 11.05 8.37 -47.86
C ARG A 290 12.27 7.65 -47.28
N ALA A 291 13.24 8.39 -46.74
CA ALA A 291 14.42 7.82 -46.10
C ALA A 291 14.06 6.83 -44.97
N LEU A 292 12.97 7.11 -44.25
CA LEU A 292 12.45 6.27 -43.16
C LEU A 292 11.31 5.33 -43.60
N ARG A 293 11.03 5.25 -44.91
CA ARG A 293 9.94 4.45 -45.52
C ARG A 293 8.55 4.75 -44.92
N LEU A 294 8.27 6.01 -44.58
CA LEU A 294 6.99 6.44 -44.00
C LEU A 294 5.90 6.61 -45.07
N LYS A 295 4.64 6.37 -44.69
CA LYS A 295 3.47 6.59 -45.56
C LYS A 295 2.87 7.98 -45.31
N LEU A 296 3.17 8.92 -46.18
CA LEU A 296 2.67 10.30 -46.09
C LEU A 296 1.24 10.44 -46.62
N ARG A 297 0.39 11.12 -45.84
CA ARG A 297 -0.90 11.67 -46.29
C ARG A 297 -0.83 13.18 -46.18
N VAL A 298 -1.18 13.91 -47.24
CA VAL A 298 -1.17 15.37 -47.23
C VAL A 298 -2.61 15.89 -47.15
N ARG A 299 -2.83 16.86 -46.27
CA ARG A 299 -4.03 17.70 -46.21
C ARG A 299 -3.61 19.14 -46.42
N TYR A 300 -4.51 19.96 -46.95
CA TYR A 300 -4.26 21.37 -47.16
C TYR A 300 -5.12 22.20 -46.22
N GLY A 301 -4.58 23.34 -45.79
CA GLY A 301 -5.27 24.34 -44.99
C GLY A 301 -4.70 25.72 -45.28
N ASP A 302 -5.28 26.74 -44.66
CA ASP A 302 -4.84 28.12 -44.86
C ASP A 302 -3.44 28.34 -44.27
N GLY A 303 -2.53 28.91 -45.06
CA GLY A 303 -1.18 29.24 -44.62
C GLY A 303 -0.17 29.36 -45.78
N PRO A 304 1.12 29.56 -45.45
CA PRO A 304 2.19 29.67 -46.43
C PRO A 304 2.20 28.49 -47.41
N SER A 305 2.04 28.80 -48.70
CA SER A 305 1.87 27.79 -49.74
C SER A 305 3.06 26.82 -49.80
N GLY A 306 2.77 25.53 -49.67
CA GLY A 306 3.78 24.46 -49.77
C GLY A 306 4.58 24.20 -48.49
N THR A 307 4.32 24.93 -47.40
CA THR A 307 4.97 24.73 -46.09
C THR A 307 4.18 23.79 -45.21
N VAL A 308 4.85 22.88 -44.50
CA VAL A 308 4.21 22.01 -43.51
C VAL A 308 3.87 22.80 -42.25
N LEU A 309 2.58 22.91 -41.94
CA LEU A 309 2.04 23.61 -40.77
C LEU A 309 1.92 22.70 -39.55
N GLN A 310 1.59 21.43 -39.77
CA GLN A 310 1.38 20.46 -38.70
C GLN A 310 1.73 19.05 -39.18
N GLN A 311 2.23 18.21 -38.27
CA GLN A 311 2.36 16.76 -38.46
C GLN A 311 1.53 16.00 -37.43
N SER A 312 0.91 14.89 -37.83
CA SER A 312 0.01 14.11 -36.96
C SER A 312 0.73 13.20 -35.95
N VAL A 313 2.06 13.14 -35.98
CA VAL A 313 2.88 12.29 -35.11
C VAL A 313 4.05 13.14 -34.65
N GLU A 314 4.34 13.16 -33.35
CA GLU A 314 5.42 13.96 -32.77
C GLU A 314 6.79 13.58 -33.33
N ALA A 315 7.69 14.56 -33.41
CA ALA A 315 9.09 14.33 -33.76
C ALA A 315 9.84 13.64 -32.61
N GLY A 316 10.97 12.98 -32.90
CA GLY A 316 11.82 12.37 -31.87
C GLY A 316 11.34 11.02 -31.33
N ILE A 317 10.20 10.51 -31.79
CA ILE A 317 9.70 9.17 -31.43
C ILE A 317 10.09 8.11 -32.47
N THR A 318 10.08 6.85 -32.08
CA THR A 318 10.53 5.72 -32.93
C THR A 318 9.74 5.58 -34.24
N ALA A 319 10.44 5.57 -35.37
CA ALA A 319 9.87 5.31 -36.70
C ALA A 319 9.77 3.80 -37.00
N ARG A 320 8.84 3.42 -37.89
CA ARG A 320 8.81 2.10 -38.53
C ARG A 320 8.46 2.21 -40.00
N PRO A 321 9.00 1.34 -40.88
CA PRO A 321 8.57 1.27 -42.26
C PRO A 321 7.04 1.11 -42.36
N GLY A 322 6.42 1.94 -43.18
CA GLY A 322 4.97 1.94 -43.41
C GLY A 322 4.14 2.72 -42.38
N LEU A 323 4.72 3.33 -41.35
CA LEU A 323 4.01 4.20 -40.42
C LEU A 323 3.35 5.36 -41.17
N ARG A 324 2.05 5.58 -40.96
CA ARG A 324 1.30 6.64 -41.62
C ARG A 324 1.42 7.95 -40.86
N ILE A 325 1.86 9.01 -41.53
CA ILE A 325 1.93 10.38 -41.00
C ILE A 325 1.07 11.28 -41.88
N THR A 326 0.22 12.09 -41.26
CA THR A 326 -0.57 13.11 -41.96
C THR A 326 0.07 14.46 -41.75
N LEU A 327 0.34 15.19 -42.83
CA LEU A 327 0.80 16.57 -42.79
C LEU A 327 -0.34 17.50 -43.17
N LEU A 328 -0.47 18.62 -42.44
CA LEU A 328 -1.22 19.78 -42.89
C LEU A 328 -0.25 20.72 -43.58
N VAL A 329 -0.52 21.06 -44.84
CA VAL A 329 0.34 21.90 -45.67
C VAL A 329 -0.44 23.17 -46.03
N GLY A 330 0.23 24.32 -45.93
CA GLY A 330 -0.37 25.58 -46.31
C GLY A 330 -0.68 25.62 -47.79
N ARG A 331 -1.85 26.14 -48.12
CA ARG A 331 -2.24 26.61 -49.44
C ARG A 331 -2.64 28.06 -49.26
N SER A 332 -2.10 28.94 -50.09
CA SER A 332 -2.52 30.34 -50.11
C SER A 332 -4.03 30.41 -50.33
N SER A 333 -4.74 31.09 -49.43
CA SER A 333 -6.13 31.46 -49.69
C SER A 333 -6.12 32.45 -50.85
N THR A 334 -6.72 32.05 -51.96
CA THR A 334 -7.20 33.00 -52.96
C THR A 334 -8.33 33.77 -52.29
N SER A 335 -8.03 34.96 -51.79
CA SER A 335 -9.00 36.05 -51.62
C SER A 335 -9.61 36.40 -52.97
#